data_AF-A0A2J0LIU9-F1
#
_entry.id   AF-A0A2J0LIU9-F1
#
_cell.length_a   1.000
_cell.length_b   1.000
_cell.length_c   1.000
_cell.angle_alpha   90.00
_cell.angle_beta   90.00
_cell.angle_gamma   90.00
#
_symmetry.space_group_name_H-M   'P 1'
#
loop_
_entity.id
_entity.type
_entity.pdbx_description
1 polymer ?
#
loop_
_entity_poly.entity_id
_entity_poly.type
_entity_poly.pdbx_seq_one_letter_code
_entity_poly.pdbx_strand_id
1 'polypeptide(L)'
;WLNIIITCSVAILSKHIIRFHKRHIFNPAAFGIFFAIILLGASTQWKATYMWYALIPFGIYFARSINKLEIIYGYAVVSLLLFGGQAIMQKTALPNIFLYFSYFYIFIMLIEPKTTPITKKGKYIFGITVAALVFIMTSAGVGFDVELSSLLAANCAVPVLNILK
;
A
#
# COMPACT_ATOMS: atom_id res chain seq x y z
N TRP A 1 21.30 15.39 3.05
CA TRP A 1 21.45 14.87 4.43
C TRP A 1 20.36 15.36 5.38
N LEU A 2 20.09 16.67 5.51
CA LEU A 2 19.01 17.21 6.35
C LEU A 2 17.62 16.61 6.06
N ASN A 3 17.24 16.46 4.78
CA ASN A 3 15.95 15.88 4.40
C ASN A 3 15.76 14.44 4.90
N ILE A 4 16.84 13.65 4.90
CA ILE A 4 16.83 12.27 5.40
C ILE A 4 16.67 12.26 6.92
N ILE A 5 17.38 13.15 7.62
CA ILE A 5 17.29 13.29 9.08
C ILE A 5 15.87 13.67 9.49
N ILE A 6 15.26 14.65 8.84
CA ILE A 6 13.87 15.06 9.11
C ILE A 6 12.89 13.92 8.84
N THR A 7 13.04 13.21 7.72
CA THR A 7 12.21 12.06 7.37
C THR A 7 12.30 10.95 8.42
N CYS A 8 13.53 10.60 8.83
CA CYS A 8 13.76 9.60 9.87
C CYS A 8 13.19 10.06 11.22
N SER A 9 13.38 11.32 11.61
CA SER A 9 12.84 11.87 12.85
C SER A 9 11.32 11.83 12.87
N VAL A 10 10.64 12.20 11.77
CA VAL A 10 9.17 12.12 11.70
C VAL A 10 8.68 10.67 11.71
N ALA A 11 9.34 9.76 10.99
CA ALA A 11 9.01 8.33 11.03
C ALA A 11 9.12 7.77 12.47
N ILE A 12 10.20 8.14 13.18
CA ILE A 12 10.44 7.74 14.57
C ILE A 12 9.42 8.39 15.53
N LEU A 13 9.06 9.66 15.31
CA LEU A 13 8.08 10.37 16.15
C LEU A 13 6.66 9.85 15.92
N SER A 14 6.27 9.53 14.69
CA SER A 14 4.99 8.87 14.38
C SER A 14 4.82 7.54 15.14
N LYS A 15 5.90 6.76 15.25
CA LYS A 15 5.97 5.52 16.04
C LYS A 15 5.67 5.73 17.54
N HIS A 16 5.86 6.94 18.07
CA HIS A 16 5.69 7.27 19.49
C HIS A 16 4.42 8.07 19.79
N ILE A 17 3.98 8.95 18.88
CA ILE A 17 2.87 9.88 19.11
C ILE A 17 1.52 9.27 18.70
N ILE A 18 1.47 8.46 17.62
CA ILE A 18 0.20 7.88 17.14
C ILE A 18 0.09 6.42 17.58
N ARG A 19 -0.26 6.22 18.86
CA ARG A 19 -0.58 4.89 19.43
C ARG A 19 -2.00 4.89 19.96
N PHE A 20 -2.86 4.04 19.39
CA PHE A 20 -4.15 3.69 19.99
C PHE A 20 -4.03 2.30 20.60
N HIS A 21 -4.33 2.15 21.89
CA HIS A 21 -4.31 0.85 22.59
C HIS A 21 -3.01 0.03 22.41
N LYS A 22 -1.84 0.67 22.54
CA LYS A 22 -0.50 0.05 22.45
C LYS A 22 -0.16 -0.56 21.07
N ARG A 23 -0.92 -0.28 20.01
CA ARG A 23 -0.62 -0.69 18.63
C ARG A 23 -0.45 0.53 17.72
N HIS A 24 0.44 0.42 16.72
CA HIS A 24 0.61 1.46 15.71
C HIS A 24 -0.60 1.44 14.79
N ILE A 25 -1.28 2.59 14.64
CA ILE A 25 -2.44 2.70 13.74
C ILE A 25 -1.96 2.72 12.29
N PHE A 26 -0.90 3.46 12.03
CA PHE A 26 -0.32 3.65 10.70
C PHE A 26 0.97 2.87 10.54
N ASN A 27 1.25 2.44 9.31
CA ASN A 27 2.56 1.93 8.91
C ASN A 27 3.59 3.07 9.12
N PRO A 28 4.52 2.96 10.08
CA PRO A 28 5.40 4.07 10.44
C PRO A 28 6.42 4.38 9.33
N ALA A 29 6.79 3.37 8.52
CA ALA A 29 7.62 3.60 7.34
C ALA A 29 6.84 4.35 6.26
N ALA A 30 5.61 3.92 5.97
CA ALA A 30 4.73 4.60 5.01
C ALA A 30 4.43 6.05 5.44
N PHE A 31 4.16 6.27 6.72
CA PHE A 31 3.90 7.60 7.27
C PHE A 31 5.13 8.52 7.16
N GLY A 32 6.32 8.01 7.48
CA GLY A 32 7.57 8.76 7.32
C GLY A 32 7.84 9.16 5.88
N ILE A 33 7.65 8.23 4.94
CA ILE A 33 7.85 8.49 3.50
C ILE A 33 6.80 9.46 2.98
N PHE A 34 5.54 9.29 3.35
CA PHE A 34 4.46 10.22 2.98
C PHE A 34 4.75 11.66 3.43
N PHE A 35 5.23 11.83 4.66
CA PHE A 35 5.62 13.14 5.17
C PHE A 35 6.82 13.74 4.41
N ALA A 36 7.80 12.90 4.05
CA ALA A 36 8.93 13.32 3.23
C ALA A 36 8.51 13.76 1.82
N ILE A 37 7.53 13.09 1.21
CA ILE A 37 6.98 13.48 -0.08
C ILE A 37 6.33 14.86 0.02
N ILE A 38 5.46 15.07 1.01
CA ILE A 38 4.70 16.33 1.15
C ILE A 38 5.59 17.51 1.51
N LEU A 39 6.48 17.36 2.51
CA LEU A 39 7.25 18.49 3.03
C LEU A 39 8.59 18.71 2.34
N LEU A 40 9.18 17.65 1.80
CA LEU A 40 10.54 17.70 1.25
C LEU A 40 10.56 17.47 -0.27
N GLY A 41 9.39 17.29 -0.90
CA GLY A 41 9.29 17.00 -2.33
C GLY A 41 9.97 15.69 -2.73
N ALA A 42 10.11 14.74 -1.79
CA ALA A 42 10.74 13.46 -2.07
C ALA A 42 9.90 12.65 -3.08
N SER A 43 10.55 11.85 -3.92
CA SER A 43 9.88 10.93 -4.84
C SER A 43 10.20 9.49 -4.48
N THR A 44 9.22 8.59 -4.58
CA THR A 44 9.42 7.15 -4.43
C THR A 44 9.84 6.54 -5.76
N GLN A 45 10.85 5.66 -5.72
CA GLN A 45 11.43 5.05 -6.93
C GLN A 45 11.04 3.57 -7.11
N TRP A 46 10.18 3.03 -6.23
CA TRP A 46 9.76 1.62 -6.28
C TRP A 46 8.80 1.29 -7.43
N LYS A 47 8.30 2.29 -8.18
CA LYS A 47 7.59 2.08 -9.45
C LYS A 47 8.54 1.66 -10.57
N ALA A 48 9.83 2.03 -10.49
CA ALA A 48 10.83 1.73 -11.51
C ALA A 48 11.61 0.41 -11.24
N THR A 49 11.24 -0.36 -10.22
CA THR A 49 11.93 -1.61 -9.89
C THR A 49 11.48 -2.74 -10.83
N TYR A 50 12.22 -2.95 -11.91
CA TYR A 50 12.00 -4.03 -12.90
C TYR A 50 12.32 -5.44 -12.39
N MET A 51 12.41 -5.65 -11.08
CA MET A 51 12.74 -6.95 -10.46
C MET A 51 11.49 -7.78 -10.15
N TRP A 52 10.45 -7.69 -10.99
CA TRP A 52 9.19 -8.40 -10.81
C TRP A 52 9.41 -9.93 -10.70
N TYR A 53 10.38 -10.46 -11.45
CA TYR A 53 10.75 -11.87 -11.45
C TYR A 53 11.27 -12.37 -10.10
N ALA A 54 11.86 -11.49 -9.28
CA ALA A 54 12.31 -11.82 -7.93
C ALA A 54 11.22 -11.48 -6.89
N LEU A 55 10.57 -10.32 -7.05
CA LEU A 55 9.61 -9.79 -6.09
C LEU A 55 8.32 -10.61 -6.02
N ILE A 56 7.82 -11.14 -7.15
CA ILE A 56 6.59 -11.94 -7.17
C ILE A 56 6.76 -13.26 -6.41
N PRO A 57 7.73 -14.15 -6.74
CA PRO A 57 7.84 -15.43 -6.03
C PRO A 57 8.20 -15.24 -4.55
N PHE A 58 9.14 -14.33 -4.25
CA PHE A 58 9.49 -14.01 -2.86
C PHE A 58 8.31 -13.40 -2.10
N GLY A 59 7.60 -12.47 -2.73
CA GLY A 59 6.46 -11.78 -2.13
C GLY A 59 5.29 -12.71 -1.83
N ILE A 60 4.97 -13.63 -2.73
CA ILE A 60 3.93 -14.66 -2.50
C ILE A 60 4.36 -15.59 -1.36
N TYR A 61 5.62 -16.06 -1.37
CA TYR A 61 6.16 -16.89 -0.29
C TYR A 61 6.08 -16.18 1.07
N PHE A 62 6.54 -14.93 1.12
CA PHE A 62 6.53 -14.12 2.33
C PHE A 62 5.10 -13.88 2.84
N ALA A 63 4.18 -13.48 1.96
CA ALA A 63 2.78 -13.28 2.30
C ALA A 63 2.09 -14.55 2.81
N ARG A 64 2.47 -15.72 2.28
CA ARG A 64 2.01 -17.01 2.78
C ARG A 64 2.57 -17.30 4.17
N SER A 65 3.86 -17.05 4.40
CA SER A 65 4.52 -17.24 5.69
C SER A 65 3.84 -16.44 6.82
N ILE A 66 3.35 -15.23 6.52
CA ILE A 66 2.67 -14.37 7.50
C ILE A 66 1.13 -14.48 7.49
N ASN A 67 0.55 -15.41 6.73
CA ASN A 67 -0.90 -15.57 6.54
C ASN A 67 -1.61 -14.27 6.11
N LYS A 68 -1.11 -13.58 5.08
CA LYS A 68 -1.71 -12.33 4.54
C LYS A 68 -2.03 -12.40 3.05
N LEU A 69 -2.07 -13.60 2.47
CA LEU A 69 -2.43 -13.81 1.08
C LEU A 69 -3.81 -13.23 0.73
N GLU A 70 -4.75 -13.23 1.67
CA GLU A 70 -6.11 -12.71 1.47
C GLU A 70 -6.11 -11.22 1.10
N ILE A 71 -5.19 -10.43 1.69
CA ILE A 71 -5.04 -9.01 1.35
C ILE A 71 -4.55 -8.85 -0.09
N ILE A 72 -3.56 -9.65 -0.48
CA ILE A 72 -2.98 -9.62 -1.84
C ILE A 72 -4.03 -10.03 -2.86
N TYR A 73 -4.80 -11.08 -2.59
CA TYR A 73 -5.88 -11.51 -3.48
C TYR A 73 -6.94 -10.41 -3.64
N GLY A 74 -7.41 -9.82 -2.54
CA GLY A 74 -8.39 -8.73 -2.60
C GLY A 74 -7.88 -7.53 -3.40
N TYR A 75 -6.63 -7.14 -3.15
CA TYR A 75 -5.99 -6.04 -3.87
C TYR A 75 -5.79 -6.35 -5.36
N ALA A 76 -5.24 -7.51 -5.69
CA ALA A 76 -4.89 -7.89 -7.05
C ALA A 76 -6.13 -8.02 -7.94
N VAL A 77 -7.20 -8.66 -7.45
CA VAL A 77 -8.44 -8.84 -8.21
C VAL A 77 -9.07 -7.48 -8.53
N VAL A 78 -9.23 -6.61 -7.54
CA VAL A 78 -9.85 -5.29 -7.74
C VAL A 78 -8.97 -4.40 -8.61
N SER A 79 -7.65 -4.40 -8.40
CA SER A 79 -6.72 -3.63 -9.22
C SER A 79 -6.76 -4.07 -10.69
N LEU A 80 -6.75 -5.39 -10.95
CA LEU A 80 -6.84 -5.91 -12.32
C LEU A 80 -8.18 -5.55 -12.98
N LEU A 81 -9.30 -5.61 -12.25
CA LEU A 81 -10.60 -5.24 -12.79
C LEU A 81 -10.68 -3.74 -13.13
N LEU A 82 -10.26 -2.87 -12.22
CA LEU A 82 -10.36 -1.42 -12.40
C LEU A 82 -9.35 -0.90 -13.43
N PHE A 83 -8.07 -1.20 -13.26
CA PHE A 83 -7.03 -0.76 -14.20
C PHE A 83 -7.12 -1.50 -15.54
N GLY A 84 -7.57 -2.76 -15.55
CA GLY A 84 -7.84 -3.49 -16.78
C GLY A 84 -9.02 -2.92 -17.56
N GLY A 85 -10.12 -2.58 -16.88
CA GLY A 85 -11.24 -1.87 -17.49
C GLY A 85 -10.81 -0.54 -18.09
N GLN A 86 -10.03 0.26 -17.35
CA GLN A 86 -9.48 1.52 -17.85
C GLN A 86 -8.57 1.32 -19.05
N ALA A 87 -7.69 0.31 -19.04
CA ALA A 87 -6.77 0.02 -20.13
C ALA A 87 -7.50 -0.32 -21.44
N ILE A 88 -8.59 -1.09 -21.34
CA ILE A 88 -9.46 -1.42 -22.48
C ILE A 88 -10.13 -0.16 -23.03
N MET A 89 -10.70 0.68 -22.16
CA MET A 89 -11.34 1.94 -22.58
C MET A 89 -10.37 2.88 -23.30
N GLN A 90 -9.12 2.93 -22.84
CA GLN A 90 -8.06 3.76 -23.41
C GLN A 90 -7.33 3.10 -24.60
N LYS A 91 -7.72 1.88 -24.99
CA LYS A 91 -7.07 1.08 -26.05
C LYS A 91 -5.55 0.90 -25.84
N THR A 92 -5.13 0.81 -24.59
CA THR A 92 -3.74 0.56 -24.22
C THR A 92 -3.47 -0.94 -24.18
N ALA A 93 -2.21 -1.33 -24.39
CA ALA A 93 -1.83 -2.74 -24.33
C ALA A 93 -2.02 -3.29 -22.90
N LEU A 94 -2.87 -4.32 -22.74
CA LEU A 94 -3.13 -4.95 -21.44
C LEU A 94 -1.86 -5.38 -20.67
N PRO A 95 -0.78 -5.89 -21.30
CA PRO A 95 0.44 -6.24 -20.57
C PRO A 95 1.08 -5.07 -19.81
N ASN A 96 0.84 -3.82 -20.25
CA ASN A 96 1.40 -2.65 -19.59
C ASN A 96 0.83 -2.42 -18.18
N ILE A 97 -0.33 -3.01 -17.85
CA ILE A 97 -0.91 -2.95 -16.51
C ILE A 97 0.05 -3.57 -15.48
N PHE A 98 0.70 -4.69 -15.83
CA PHE A 98 1.64 -5.36 -14.93
C PHE A 98 2.90 -4.53 -14.67
N LEU A 99 3.31 -3.72 -15.65
CA LEU A 99 4.41 -2.77 -15.47
C LEU A 99 4.04 -1.58 -14.59
N TYR A 100 2.75 -1.27 -14.48
CA TYR A 100 2.25 -0.17 -13.64
C TYR A 100 2.20 -0.54 -12.14
N PHE A 101 2.16 -1.83 -11.81
CA PHE A 101 2.08 -2.28 -10.42
C PHE A 101 3.42 -2.18 -9.69
N SER A 102 3.44 -1.48 -8.55
CA SER A 102 4.56 -1.51 -7.62
C SER A 102 4.55 -2.79 -6.78
N TYR A 103 5.23 -3.83 -7.28
CA TYR A 103 5.36 -5.12 -6.58
C TYR A 103 5.97 -4.99 -5.18
N PHE A 104 6.95 -4.10 -4.99
CA PHE A 104 7.52 -3.83 -3.65
C PHE A 104 6.44 -3.37 -2.66
N TYR A 105 5.59 -2.42 -3.07
CA TYR A 105 4.48 -1.94 -2.24
C TYR A 105 3.50 -3.07 -1.91
N ILE A 106 3.08 -3.84 -2.92
CA ILE A 106 2.09 -4.92 -2.77
C ILE A 106 2.59 -6.02 -1.82
N PHE A 107 3.86 -6.41 -1.92
CA PHE A 107 4.39 -7.54 -1.17
C PHE A 107 5.09 -7.19 0.14
N ILE A 108 5.37 -5.92 0.41
CA ILE A 108 6.11 -5.51 1.62
C ILE A 108 5.32 -4.51 2.45
N MET A 109 4.80 -3.44 1.83
CA MET A 109 4.13 -2.36 2.57
C MET A 109 2.65 -2.66 2.85
N LEU A 110 1.94 -3.18 1.85
CA LEU A 110 0.50 -3.45 1.93
C LEU A 110 0.16 -4.53 2.96
N ILE A 111 1.05 -5.52 3.14
CA ILE A 111 0.82 -6.69 4.00
C ILE A 111 1.47 -6.56 5.39
N GLU A 112 1.87 -5.36 5.81
CA GLU A 112 2.56 -5.18 7.09
C GLU A 112 1.71 -5.73 8.27
N PRO A 113 2.21 -6.70 9.06
CA PRO A 113 1.40 -7.39 10.06
C PRO A 113 0.81 -6.51 11.15
N LYS A 114 1.51 -5.42 11.51
CA LYS A 114 1.14 -4.57 12.65
C LYS A 114 -0.02 -3.62 12.34
N THR A 115 -0.25 -3.31 11.06
CA THR A 115 -1.18 -2.26 10.63
C THR A 115 -2.25 -2.80 9.69
N THR A 116 -2.36 -4.12 9.55
CA THR A 116 -3.37 -4.77 8.71
C THR A 116 -4.33 -5.62 9.54
N PRO A 117 -5.57 -5.87 9.06
CA PRO A 117 -6.54 -6.63 9.82
C PRO A 117 -6.12 -8.07 10.09
N ILE A 118 -6.62 -8.62 11.20
CA ILE A 118 -6.32 -9.98 11.66
C ILE A 118 -7.36 -10.97 11.12
N THR A 119 -8.62 -10.56 11.03
CA THR A 119 -9.74 -11.42 10.58
C THR A 119 -9.68 -11.67 9.08
N LYS A 120 -10.07 -12.87 8.63
CA LYS A 120 -10.03 -13.24 7.20
C LYS A 120 -10.87 -12.29 6.34
N LYS A 121 -12.10 -11.99 6.77
CA LYS A 121 -12.98 -11.04 6.07
C LYS A 121 -12.39 -9.63 6.06
N GLY A 122 -11.84 -9.18 7.19
CA GLY A 122 -11.17 -7.88 7.29
C GLY A 122 -10.00 -7.75 6.33
N LYS A 123 -9.20 -8.80 6.12
CA LYS A 123 -8.10 -8.81 5.16
C LYS A 123 -8.57 -8.63 3.71
N TYR A 124 -9.62 -9.33 3.29
CA TYR A 124 -10.17 -9.17 1.94
C TYR A 124 -10.71 -7.75 1.73
N ILE A 125 -11.55 -7.28 2.66
CA ILE A 125 -12.13 -5.93 2.59
C ILE A 125 -11.01 -4.88 2.55
N PHE A 126 -9.97 -5.03 3.38
CA PHE A 126 -8.83 -4.12 3.38
C PHE A 126 -8.12 -4.07 2.03
N GLY A 127 -7.77 -5.23 1.44
CA GLY A 127 -7.14 -5.28 0.13
C GLY A 127 -8.00 -4.63 -0.97
N ILE A 128 -9.32 -4.90 -0.95
CA ILE A 128 -10.30 -4.32 -1.87
C ILE A 128 -10.36 -2.79 -1.71
N THR A 129 -10.49 -2.29 -0.47
CA THR A 129 -10.58 -0.85 -0.18
C THR A 129 -9.31 -0.12 -0.63
N VAL A 130 -8.13 -0.68 -0.35
CA VAL A 130 -6.87 -0.08 -0.77
C VAL A 130 -6.77 -0.01 -2.29
N ALA A 131 -7.08 -1.09 -3.01
CA ALA A 131 -7.06 -1.09 -4.47
C ALA A 131 -8.03 -0.06 -5.08
N ALA A 132 -9.24 0.03 -4.53
CA ALA A 132 -10.23 1.02 -4.96
C ALA A 132 -9.74 2.46 -4.73
N LEU A 133 -9.16 2.74 -3.56
CA LEU A 133 -8.60 4.06 -3.25
C LEU A 133 -7.44 4.41 -4.19
N VAL A 134 -6.54 3.46 -4.47
CA VAL A 134 -5.43 3.65 -5.41
C VAL A 134 -5.96 4.03 -6.79
N PHE A 135 -6.97 3.32 -7.28
CA PHE A 135 -7.58 3.63 -8.58
C PHE A 135 -8.25 5.01 -8.61
N ILE A 136 -9.05 5.34 -7.59
CA ILE A 136 -9.76 6.63 -7.50
C ILE A 136 -8.77 7.79 -7.47
N MET A 137 -7.74 7.70 -6.63
CA MET A 137 -6.72 8.75 -6.49
C MET A 137 -5.85 8.87 -7.75
N THR A 138 -5.53 7.75 -8.41
CA THR A 138 -4.81 7.77 -9.69
C THR A 138 -5.65 8.44 -10.78
N SER A 139 -6.94 8.12 -10.85
CA SER A 139 -7.88 8.70 -11.82
C SER A 139 -8.13 10.19 -11.56
N ALA A 140 -8.08 10.61 -10.30
CA ALA A 140 -8.19 12.01 -9.89
C ALA A 140 -6.92 12.83 -10.17
N GLY A 141 -5.83 12.20 -10.62
CA GLY A 141 -4.58 12.90 -10.96
C GLY A 141 -3.82 13.44 -9.74
N VAL A 142 -3.92 12.76 -8.59
CA VAL A 142 -3.24 13.16 -7.36
C VAL A 142 -1.72 13.17 -7.59
N GLY A 143 -1.06 14.31 -7.30
CA GLY A 143 0.35 14.55 -7.62
C GLY A 143 1.38 13.99 -6.63
N PHE A 144 0.96 13.30 -5.58
CA PHE A 144 1.82 12.65 -4.58
C PHE A 144 1.56 11.13 -4.57
N ASP A 145 2.42 10.35 -3.92
CA ASP A 145 2.38 8.88 -3.96
C ASP A 145 1.01 8.33 -3.55
N VAL A 146 0.29 7.82 -4.54
CA VAL A 146 -1.11 7.37 -4.43
C VAL A 146 -1.21 6.09 -3.61
N GLU A 147 -0.24 5.18 -3.76
CA GLU A 147 -0.17 3.92 -3.05
C GLU A 147 -0.03 4.14 -1.54
N LEU A 148 0.90 5.00 -1.12
CA LEU A 148 1.08 5.33 0.30
C LEU A 148 -0.14 6.04 0.89
N SER A 149 -0.71 6.98 0.15
CA SER A 149 -1.88 7.74 0.58
C SER A 149 -3.07 6.82 0.84
N SER A 150 -3.30 5.90 -0.10
CA SER A 150 -4.38 4.90 -0.02
C SER A 150 -4.15 3.92 1.13
N LEU A 151 -2.91 3.49 1.35
CA LEU A 151 -2.55 2.62 2.48
C LEU A 151 -2.80 3.31 3.83
N LEU A 152 -2.35 4.56 3.97
CA LEU A 152 -2.54 5.33 5.21
C LEU A 152 -4.03 5.58 5.47
N ALA A 153 -4.81 5.93 4.45
CA ALA A 153 -6.25 6.08 4.57
C ALA A 153 -6.94 4.77 4.99
N ALA A 154 -6.58 3.64 4.38
CA ALA A 154 -7.15 2.35 4.74
C ALA A 154 -6.73 1.86 6.14
N ASN A 155 -5.52 2.20 6.61
CA ASN A 155 -5.06 1.88 7.96
C ASN A 155 -5.99 2.44 9.04
N CYS A 156 -6.64 3.59 8.80
CA CYS A 156 -7.66 4.15 9.71
C CYS A 156 -8.87 3.21 9.90
N ALA A 157 -9.22 2.41 8.89
CA ALA A 157 -10.36 1.50 8.94
C ALA A 157 -10.03 0.17 9.65
N VAL A 158 -8.76 -0.14 9.88
CA VAL A 158 -8.30 -1.43 10.44
C VAL A 158 -8.88 -1.76 11.81
N PRO A 159 -9.01 -0.82 12.78
CA PRO A 159 -9.67 -1.09 14.06
C PRO A 159 -11.11 -1.58 13.87
N VAL A 160 -11.86 -0.99 12.94
CA VAL A 160 -13.24 -1.36 12.63
C VAL A 160 -13.29 -2.71 11.92
N LEU A 161 -12.41 -2.95 10.96
CA LEU A 161 -12.34 -4.21 10.22
C LEU A 161 -12.01 -5.42 11.11
N ASN A 162 -11.30 -5.20 12.22
CA ASN A 162 -11.00 -6.26 13.19
C ASN A 162 -12.21 -6.70 14.02
N ILE A 163 -13.29 -5.91 14.06
CA ILE A 163 -14.53 -6.25 14.77
C ILE A 163 -15.37 -7.23 13.93
N LEU A 164 -15.19 -7.23 12.60
CA LEU A 164 -15.89 -8.11 11.68
C LEU A 164 -15.43 -9.57 11.86
N LYS A 165 -16.31 -10.42 12.41
CA LYS A 165 -16.12 -11.88 12.52
C LYS A 165 -16.35 -12.58 11.18
#